data_AF-C4WSH7-F1
#
_entry.id   AF-C4WSH7-F1
#
_cell.length_a   1.000
_cell.length_b   1.000
_cell.length_c   1.000
_cell.angle_alpha   90.00
_cell.angle_beta   90.00
_cell.angle_gamma   90.00
#
_symmetry.space_group_name_H-M   'P 1'
#
loop_
_entity.id
_entity.type
_entity.pdbx_description
1 polymer ?
#
loop_
_entity_poly.entity_id
_entity_poly.type
_entity_poly.pdbx_seq_one_letter_code
_entity_poly.pdbx_strand_id
1 'polypeptide(L)'
;MSSTTFRSFARSFGSKIEQPVRTHLVNVYACLTVSMISAAVGAYVHVFTNFLSAGLLTTLGATGLLLALMYTQDNGKNRSLRMSYLVGFTFFTGLGIGPVLDYVIHVDPSIIPTAFLASTWYSYHSVCLPFLPNVENGST
;
A
#
# COMPACT_ATOMS: atom_id res chain seq x y z
N MET A 1 -26.73 10.84 -0.10
CA MET A 1 -27.18 9.56 0.50
C MET A 1 -26.04 8.63 0.97
N SER A 2 -24.75 8.93 0.75
CA SER A 2 -23.62 8.08 1.20
C SER A 2 -23.24 8.23 2.70
N SER A 3 -23.53 9.39 3.31
CA SER A 3 -23.14 9.71 4.69
C SER A 3 -23.83 8.85 5.77
N THR A 4 -25.06 8.41 5.53
CA THR A 4 -25.83 7.59 6.49
C THR A 4 -25.30 6.16 6.57
N THR A 5 -24.96 5.56 5.43
CA THR A 5 -24.38 4.20 5.33
C THR A 5 -23.00 4.13 5.99
N PHE A 6 -22.14 5.13 5.73
CA PHE A 6 -20.81 5.21 6.33
C PHE A 6 -20.86 5.35 7.86
N ARG A 7 -21.79 6.17 8.37
CA ARG A 7 -22.00 6.34 9.83
C ARG A 7 -22.47 5.05 10.49
N SER A 8 -23.36 4.29 9.83
CA SER A 8 -23.82 3.00 10.36
C SER A 8 -22.68 1.98 10.42
N PHE A 9 -21.88 1.89 9.35
CA PHE A 9 -20.69 1.04 9.29
C PHE A 9 -19.65 1.44 10.36
N ALA A 10 -19.30 2.72 10.44
CA ALA A 10 -18.38 3.26 11.44
C ALA A 10 -18.86 3.05 12.88
N ARG A 11 -20.18 3.04 13.13
CA ARG A 11 -20.78 2.77 14.45
C ARG A 11 -20.76 1.28 14.81
N SER A 12 -20.88 0.39 13.82
CA SER A 12 -20.70 -1.06 13.98
C SER A 12 -19.23 -1.42 14.20
N PHE A 13 -18.31 -0.70 13.53
CA PHE A 13 -16.92 -0.53 13.92
C PHE A 13 -16.76 0.50 15.06
N GLY A 14 -17.73 0.68 15.94
CA GLY A 14 -17.53 1.38 17.21
C GLY A 14 -17.69 0.37 18.33
N SER A 15 -18.81 -0.35 18.29
CA SER A 15 -19.24 -1.29 19.33
C SER A 15 -18.36 -2.53 19.53
N LYS A 16 -17.59 -2.99 18.52
CA LYS A 16 -16.90 -4.30 18.54
C LYS A 16 -15.39 -4.32 18.87
N ILE A 17 -14.71 -3.18 19.01
CA ILE A 17 -13.25 -3.07 19.17
C ILE A 17 -12.93 -1.89 20.09
N GLU A 18 -11.98 -2.10 21.00
CA GLU A 18 -11.45 -1.12 21.95
C GLU A 18 -10.98 0.17 21.23
N GLN A 19 -11.37 1.35 21.77
CA GLN A 19 -11.03 2.67 21.22
C GLN A 19 -9.51 2.90 20.93
N PRO A 20 -8.55 2.47 21.77
CA PRO A 20 -7.13 2.72 21.51
C PRO A 20 -6.61 1.95 20.29
N VAL A 21 -7.04 0.70 20.09
CA VAL A 21 -6.57 -0.15 18.98
C VAL A 21 -7.13 0.33 17.64
N ARG A 22 -8.40 0.78 17.61
CA ARG A 22 -9.01 1.37 16.40
C ARG A 22 -8.25 2.59 15.90
N THR A 23 -7.86 3.47 16.83
CA THR A 23 -7.12 4.69 16.52
C THR A 23 -5.75 4.36 15.94
N HIS A 24 -5.07 3.35 16.49
CA HIS A 24 -3.79 2.90 15.95
C HIS A 24 -3.93 2.32 14.53
N LEU A 25 -4.92 1.45 14.28
CA LEU A 25 -5.14 0.86 12.95
C LEU A 25 -5.54 1.90 11.90
N VAL A 26 -6.40 2.85 12.26
CA VAL A 26 -6.80 3.95 11.36
C VAL A 26 -5.59 4.76 10.94
N ASN A 27 -4.68 5.07 11.85
CA ASN A 27 -3.48 5.86 11.54
C ASN A 27 -2.51 5.10 10.62
N VAL A 28 -2.37 3.78 10.78
CA VAL A 28 -1.53 2.95 9.90
C VAL A 28 -2.18 2.82 8.52
N TYR A 29 -3.47 2.58 8.45
CA TYR A 29 -4.20 2.47 7.18
C TYR A 29 -4.21 3.79 6.41
N ALA A 30 -4.34 4.92 7.12
CA ALA A 30 -4.21 6.25 6.54
C ALA A 30 -2.80 6.46 5.95
N CYS A 31 -1.74 6.11 6.68
CA CYS A 31 -0.38 6.20 6.13
C CYS A 31 -0.16 5.28 4.93
N LEU A 32 -0.63 4.04 5.01
CA LEU A 32 -0.52 3.04 3.93
C LEU A 32 -1.17 3.58 2.64
N THR A 33 -2.40 4.09 2.74
CA THR A 33 -3.14 4.63 1.60
C THR A 33 -2.48 5.89 1.03
N VAL A 34 -2.04 6.83 1.87
CA VAL A 34 -1.30 8.01 1.43
C VAL A 34 0.01 7.64 0.73
N SER A 35 0.72 6.64 1.25
CA SER A 35 1.96 6.14 0.65
C SER A 35 1.70 5.49 -0.72
N MET A 36 0.60 4.75 -0.85
CA MET A 36 0.19 4.11 -2.11
C MET A 36 -0.22 5.16 -3.17
N ILE A 37 -0.95 6.20 -2.77
CA ILE A 37 -1.31 7.32 -3.66
C ILE A 37 -0.05 8.07 -4.07
N SER A 38 0.85 8.38 -3.14
CA SER A 38 2.13 9.03 -3.42
C SER A 38 2.98 8.23 -4.40
N ALA A 39 3.11 6.92 -4.19
CA ALA A 39 3.81 6.02 -5.09
C ALA A 39 3.18 5.99 -6.49
N ALA A 40 1.85 5.97 -6.58
CA ALA A 40 1.14 6.02 -7.85
C ALA A 40 1.38 7.35 -8.60
N VAL A 41 1.35 8.48 -7.89
CA VAL A 41 1.68 9.79 -8.46
C VAL A 41 3.14 9.83 -8.93
N GLY A 42 4.07 9.27 -8.17
CA GLY A 42 5.47 9.12 -8.57
C GLY A 42 5.63 8.30 -9.85
N ALA A 43 5.05 7.10 -9.89
CA ALA A 43 5.10 6.25 -11.08
C ALA A 43 4.49 6.95 -12.32
N TYR A 44 3.37 7.66 -12.14
CA TYR A 44 2.71 8.40 -13.23
C TYR A 44 3.56 9.55 -13.78
N VAL A 45 4.15 10.38 -12.90
CA VAL A 45 4.99 11.52 -13.31
C VAL A 45 6.29 11.03 -13.98
N HIS A 46 6.83 9.88 -13.56
CA HIS A 46 8.04 9.30 -14.16
C HIS A 46 7.83 8.86 -15.62
N VAL A 47 6.67 8.29 -15.94
CA VAL A 47 6.34 7.81 -17.30
C VAL A 47 6.36 8.97 -18.33
N PHE A 48 6.09 10.22 -17.90
CA PHE A 48 6.09 11.39 -18.79
C PHE A 48 7.44 12.08 -18.97
N THR A 49 8.41 11.86 -18.07
CA THR A 49 9.72 12.51 -18.16
C THR A 49 10.75 11.46 -18.59
N ASN A 50 11.36 11.62 -19.77
CA ASN A 50 12.43 10.77 -20.31
C ASN A 50 13.69 10.81 -19.40
N PHE A 51 13.66 10.13 -18.26
CA PHE A 51 14.57 10.36 -17.15
C PHE A 51 15.58 9.24 -16.94
N LEU A 52 16.23 8.78 -18.03
CA LEU A 52 17.37 7.87 -17.94
C LEU A 52 18.51 8.44 -17.06
N SER A 53 18.53 9.75 -16.77
CA SER A 53 19.44 10.39 -15.80
C SER A 53 18.92 10.53 -14.36
N ALA A 54 17.66 10.19 -14.04
CA ALA A 54 17.10 10.34 -12.67
C ALA A 54 17.43 9.16 -11.78
N GLY A 55 17.80 7.99 -12.31
CA GLY A 55 18.00 6.80 -11.48
C GLY A 55 18.95 7.06 -10.30
N LEU A 56 19.98 7.88 -10.51
CA LEU A 56 20.87 8.35 -9.45
C LEU A 56 20.21 9.33 -8.47
N LEU A 57 19.39 10.27 -8.94
CA LEU A 57 18.66 11.21 -8.09
C LEU A 57 17.57 10.51 -7.26
N THR A 58 16.93 9.49 -7.82
CA THR A 58 15.91 8.68 -7.17
C THR A 58 16.51 7.81 -6.08
N THR A 59 17.66 7.21 -6.36
CA THR A 59 18.42 6.43 -5.37
C THR A 59 19.05 7.35 -4.31
N LEU A 60 19.65 8.48 -4.68
CA LEU A 60 20.14 9.49 -3.71
C LEU A 60 19.01 10.06 -2.85
N GLY A 61 17.84 10.34 -3.43
CA GLY A 61 16.66 10.79 -2.70
C GLY A 61 16.15 9.73 -1.75
N ALA A 62 16.01 8.48 -2.20
CA ALA A 62 15.61 7.36 -1.36
C ALA A 62 16.61 7.08 -0.22
N THR A 63 17.91 7.07 -0.51
CA THR A 63 18.99 6.90 0.48
C THR A 63 19.03 8.08 1.45
N GLY A 64 18.89 9.32 0.97
CA GLY A 64 18.83 10.51 1.82
C GLY A 64 17.62 10.52 2.76
N LEU A 65 16.45 10.09 2.28
CA LEU A 65 15.25 9.95 3.11
C LEU A 65 15.37 8.79 4.11
N LEU A 66 16.01 7.68 3.73
CA LEU A 66 16.33 6.58 4.65
C LEU A 66 17.29 7.03 5.75
N LEU A 67 18.33 7.80 5.41
CA LEU A 67 19.27 8.37 6.38
C LEU A 67 18.59 9.41 7.29
N ALA A 68 17.73 10.27 6.74
CA ALA A 68 16.94 11.22 7.52
C ALA A 68 15.95 10.52 8.48
N LEU A 69 15.42 9.36 8.07
CA LEU A 69 14.57 8.51 8.91
C LEU A 69 15.38 7.83 10.04
N MET A 70 16.61 7.41 9.76
CA MET A 70 17.53 6.85 10.78
C MET A 70 18.02 7.90 11.78
N TYR A 71 18.23 9.15 11.35
CA TYR A 71 18.74 10.23 12.20
C TYR A 71 17.65 10.93 13.03
N THR A 72 16.37 10.76 12.67
CA THR A 72 15.24 11.35 13.39
C THR A 72 15.03 10.66 14.76
N GLN A 73 15.33 11.38 15.84
CA GLN A 73 15.17 10.91 17.22
C GLN A 73 13.69 10.90 17.67
N ASP A 74 13.28 9.80 18.32
CA ASP A 74 11.92 9.40 18.66
C ASP A 74 11.30 10.25 19.79
N ASN A 75 10.83 11.45 19.45
CA ASN A 75 9.94 12.21 20.33
C ASN A 75 8.52 12.14 19.76
N GLY A 76 7.60 11.53 20.51
CA GLY A 76 6.23 11.16 20.09
C GLY A 76 5.35 12.27 19.50
N LYS A 77 5.81 13.52 19.47
CA LYS A 77 5.16 14.67 18.81
C LYS A 77 5.44 14.76 17.31
N ASN A 78 6.44 14.02 16.80
CA ASN A 78 6.90 14.08 15.41
C ASN A 78 6.45 12.87 14.55
N ARG A 79 5.39 12.16 14.95
CA ARG A 79 4.89 10.97 14.21
C ARG A 79 4.54 11.31 12.76
N SER A 80 4.01 12.50 12.50
CA SER A 80 3.71 13.00 11.15
C SER A 80 4.95 13.23 10.28
N LEU A 81 6.09 13.62 10.88
CA LEU A 81 7.36 13.76 10.15
C LEU A 81 7.90 12.41 9.69
N ARG A 82 7.77 11.35 10.50
CA ARG A 82 8.12 9.99 10.07
C ARG A 82 7.24 9.52 8.91
N MET A 83 5.93 9.83 8.96
CA MET A 83 5.03 9.52 7.85
C MET A 83 5.42 10.29 6.58
N SER A 84 5.82 11.56 6.67
CA SER A 84 6.24 12.31 5.48
C SER A 84 7.54 11.77 4.85
N TYR A 85 8.51 11.32 5.65
CA TYR A 85 9.71 10.67 5.12
C TYR A 85 9.37 9.34 4.42
N LEU A 86 8.42 8.56 4.95
CA LEU A 86 7.94 7.35 4.26
C LEU A 86 7.21 7.68 2.95
N VAL A 87 6.38 8.73 2.94
CA VAL A 87 5.64 9.18 1.75
C VAL A 87 6.61 9.66 0.66
N GLY A 88 7.68 10.36 1.03
CA GLY A 88 8.74 10.74 0.11
C GLY A 88 9.54 9.55 -0.40
N PHE A 89 9.89 8.59 0.47
CA PHE A 89 10.59 7.37 0.06
C PHE A 89 9.74 6.55 -0.92
N THR A 90 8.44 6.40 -0.64
CA THR A 90 7.51 5.67 -1.52
C THR A 90 7.25 6.39 -2.83
N PHE A 91 7.32 7.72 -2.87
CA PHE A 91 7.33 8.49 -4.13
C PHE A 91 8.57 8.16 -4.97
N PHE A 92 9.76 8.19 -4.36
CA PHE A 92 11.00 7.81 -5.03
C PHE A 92 10.99 6.35 -5.51
N THR A 93 10.48 5.42 -4.70
CA THR A 93 10.23 4.03 -5.13
C THR A 93 9.24 3.98 -6.30
N GLY A 94 8.15 4.74 -6.28
CA GLY A 94 7.19 4.83 -7.38
C GLY A 94 7.81 5.31 -8.68
N LEU A 95 8.68 6.34 -8.62
CA LEU A 95 9.47 6.79 -9.77
C LEU A 95 10.34 5.65 -10.34
N GLY A 96 11.00 4.86 -9.48
CA GLY A 96 11.83 3.73 -9.90
C GLY A 96 11.07 2.56 -10.54
N ILE A 97 9.77 2.40 -10.21
CA ILE A 97 8.89 1.41 -10.84
C ILE A 97 8.42 1.89 -12.23
N GLY A 98 8.45 3.20 -12.51
CA GLY A 98 8.04 3.82 -13.78
C GLY A 98 8.50 3.09 -15.06
N PRO A 99 9.80 2.79 -15.28
CA PRO A 99 10.26 2.10 -16.49
C PRO A 99 9.79 0.64 -16.58
N VAL A 100 9.61 -0.04 -15.44
CA VAL A 100 9.03 -1.39 -15.40
C VAL A 100 7.54 -1.33 -15.76
N LEU A 101 6.85 -0.28 -15.28
CA LEU A 101 5.44 -0.05 -15.54
C LEU A 101 5.21 0.30 -17.03
N ASP A 102 6.08 1.11 -17.63
CA ASP A 102 6.07 1.41 -19.07
C ASP A 102 6.23 0.13 -19.92
N TYR A 103 7.17 -0.74 -19.55
CA TYR A 103 7.35 -2.04 -20.20
C TYR A 103 6.10 -2.93 -20.11
N VAL A 104 5.49 -3.03 -18.92
CA VAL A 104 4.26 -3.83 -18.73
C VAL A 104 3.08 -3.24 -19.48
N ILE A 105 2.94 -1.92 -19.54
CA ILE A 105 1.88 -1.24 -20.31
C ILE A 105 2.05 -1.52 -21.81
N HIS A 106 3.28 -1.57 -22.31
CA HIS A 106 3.56 -1.86 -23.72
C HIS A 106 3.23 -3.32 -24.10
N VAL A 107 3.41 -4.26 -23.18
CA VAL A 107 3.04 -5.67 -23.38
C VAL A 107 1.52 -5.83 -23.29
N ASP A 108 0.95 -5.57 -22.12
CA ASP A 108 -0.49 -5.68 -21.88
C ASP A 108 -0.90 -4.91 -20.59
N PRO A 109 -1.69 -3.83 -20.69
CA PRO A 109 -2.09 -3.01 -19.53
C PRO A 109 -3.03 -3.74 -18.56
N SER A 110 -3.68 -4.83 -19.00
CA SER A 110 -4.56 -5.65 -18.17
C SER A 110 -3.81 -6.42 -17.09
N ILE A 111 -2.49 -6.59 -17.21
CA ILE A 111 -1.67 -7.36 -16.26
C ILE A 111 -1.60 -6.69 -14.88
N ILE A 112 -1.62 -5.35 -14.82
CA ILE A 112 -1.50 -4.61 -13.56
C ILE A 112 -2.70 -4.87 -12.62
N PRO A 113 -3.96 -4.65 -13.03
CA PRO A 113 -5.11 -4.95 -12.17
C PRO A 113 -5.33 -6.45 -11.96
N THR A 114 -5.04 -7.29 -12.97
CA THR A 114 -5.20 -8.74 -12.82
C THR A 114 -4.18 -9.32 -11.84
N ALA A 115 -2.93 -8.83 -11.80
CA ALA A 115 -1.93 -9.26 -10.81
C ALA A 115 -2.34 -8.91 -9.36
N PHE A 116 -2.97 -7.75 -9.17
CA PHE A 116 -3.48 -7.33 -7.87
C PHE A 116 -4.66 -8.21 -7.42
N LEU A 117 -5.63 -8.44 -8.31
CA LEU A 117 -6.78 -9.31 -8.05
C LEU A 117 -6.38 -10.78 -7.91
N ALA A 118 -5.40 -11.24 -8.68
CA ALA A 118 -4.88 -12.59 -8.61
C ALA A 118 -4.26 -12.86 -7.23
N SER A 119 -3.45 -11.94 -6.70
CA SER A 119 -2.87 -12.07 -5.35
C SER A 119 -3.95 -12.23 -4.27
N THR A 120 -5.03 -11.46 -4.38
CA THR A 120 -6.22 -11.59 -3.51
C THR A 120 -6.92 -12.94 -3.70
N TRP A 121 -7.14 -13.36 -4.95
CA TRP A 121 -7.73 -14.66 -5.29
C TRP A 121 -6.93 -15.86 -4.76
N TYR A 122 -5.61 -15.86 -4.94
CA TYR A 122 -4.72 -16.90 -4.42
C TYR A 122 -4.74 -16.97 -2.89
N SER A 123 -4.81 -15.80 -2.23
CA SER A 123 -4.93 -15.75 -0.77
C SER A 123 -6.26 -16.36 -0.30
N TYR A 124 -7.37 -16.08 -0.99
CA TYR A 124 -8.66 -16.72 -0.69
C TYR A 124 -8.65 -18.23 -0.94
N HIS A 125 -8.09 -18.69 -2.06
CA HIS A 125 -7.98 -20.12 -2.37
C HIS A 125 -7.16 -20.87 -1.30
N SER A 126 -6.03 -20.29 -0.86
CA SER A 126 -5.19 -20.88 0.19
C SER A 126 -5.80 -20.82 1.59
N VAL A 127 -6.65 -19.82 1.90
CA VAL A 127 -7.37 -19.72 3.18
C VAL A 127 -8.60 -20.64 3.22
N CYS A 128 -9.24 -20.91 2.08
CA CYS A 128 -10.37 -21.86 2.01
C CYS A 128 -9.92 -23.32 1.99
N LEU A 129 -8.72 -23.64 1.50
CA LEU A 129 -8.20 -25.02 1.47
C LEU A 129 -8.14 -25.73 2.85
N PRO A 130 -7.78 -25.07 3.96
CA PRO A 130 -7.87 -25.67 5.30
C PRO A 130 -9.29 -25.73 5.88
N PHE A 131 -10.32 -25.23 5.17
CA PHE A 131 -11.73 -25.27 5.57
C PHE A 131 -12.61 -26.11 4.65
N LEU A 132 -12.01 -27.02 3.85
CA LEU A 132 -12.77 -28.13 3.31
C LEU A 132 -12.90 -29.19 4.41
N PRO A 133 -14.06 -29.35 5.06
CA PRO A 133 -14.30 -30.52 5.87
C PRO A 133 -14.06 -31.75 5.01
N ASN A 134 -13.42 -32.73 5.64
CA ASN A 134 -13.24 -34.09 5.18
C ASN A 134 -14.61 -34.74 4.85
N VAL A 135 -15.19 -34.42 3.68
CA VAL A 135 -16.35 -35.12 3.10
C VAL A 135 -15.82 -36.31 2.31
N GLU A 136 -15.10 -37.21 2.98
CA GLU A 136 -14.72 -38.52 2.43
C GLU A 136 -14.72 -39.60 3.52
N ASN A 137 -15.61 -39.50 4.51
CA ASN A 137 -15.89 -40.58 5.45
C ASN A 137 -17.40 -40.64 5.70
N GLY A 138 -18.14 -41.11 4.70
CA GLY A 138 -19.58 -41.19 4.74
C GLY A 138 -20.17 -41.85 3.50
N SER A 139 -19.62 -42.98 3.08
CA SER A 139 -20.30 -43.96 2.23
C SER A 139 -19.55 -45.30 2.33
N THR A 140 -20.27 -46.28 2.88
CA THR A 140 -19.97 -47.72 3.05
C THR A 140 -18.95 -48.12 4.10
#